data_AF-A0A821SHA2-F1
#
_entry.id   AF-A0A821SHA2-F1
#
_cell.length_a   1.000
_cell.length_b   1.000
_cell.length_c   1.000
_cell.angle_alpha   90.00
_cell.angle_beta   90.00
_cell.angle_gamma   90.00
#
_symmetry.space_group_name_H-M   'P 1'
#
loop_
_entity.id
_entity.type
_entity.pdbx_description
1 polymer ?
#
loop_
_entity_poly.entity_id
_entity_poly.type
_entity_poly.pdbx_seq_one_letter_code
_entity_poly.pdbx_strand_id
1 'polypeptide(L)'
;MTIVTTTADILLYHVEYHLLSQNIVDMVERILQNRSDQDTLIQILRKCAFDQCILTEKTLITLSNLLFESTKEIRRNNIILTLEFTDRNQQLPEVVNNLLKFEYYVKILTNSVCENEAKYAEQQLNMATLNGKQLSNGILNSLQRLLFDSKRVTGILQILINVTTNGQNLNNSIINSLSDLFLTKSIKLIKFI
;
A
#
# COMPACT_ATOMS: atom_id res chain seq x y z
N MET A 1 21.16 -17.79 -25.24
CA MET A 1 20.38 -16.84 -24.43
C MET A 1 18.95 -16.93 -24.93
N THR A 2 18.11 -17.71 -24.26
CA THR A 2 16.76 -18.03 -24.71
C THR A 2 15.82 -16.94 -24.16
N ILE A 3 15.24 -16.12 -25.03
CA ILE A 3 14.19 -15.19 -24.64
C ILE A 3 12.97 -16.06 -24.32
N VAL A 4 12.72 -16.32 -23.04
CA VAL A 4 11.43 -16.86 -22.59
C VAL A 4 10.49 -15.65 -22.53
N THR A 5 9.89 -15.31 -23.66
CA THR A 5 8.81 -14.32 -23.70
C THR A 5 7.60 -14.97 -23.06
N THR A 6 7.23 -14.53 -21.86
CA THR A 6 5.99 -15.02 -21.24
C THR A 6 4.79 -14.45 -22.00
N THR A 7 3.64 -15.13 -21.94
CA THR A 7 2.39 -14.60 -22.52
C THR A 7 2.07 -13.19 -22.00
N ALA A 8 2.47 -12.88 -20.77
CA ALA A 8 2.32 -11.56 -20.17
C ALA A 8 3.23 -10.50 -20.83
N ASP A 9 4.45 -10.84 -21.24
CA ASP A 9 5.37 -9.91 -21.90
C ASP A 9 4.91 -9.59 -23.33
N ILE A 10 4.36 -10.58 -24.04
CA ILE A 10 3.77 -10.38 -25.39
C ILE A 10 2.52 -9.51 -25.29
N LEU A 11 1.67 -9.75 -24.28
CA LEU A 11 0.52 -8.91 -24.00
C LEU A 11 0.96 -7.48 -23.66
N LEU A 12 1.96 -7.28 -22.79
CA LEU A 12 2.46 -5.96 -22.42
C LEU A 12 2.94 -5.17 -23.65
N TYR A 13 3.69 -5.81 -24.55
CA TYR A 13 4.15 -5.19 -25.79
C TYR A 13 2.99 -4.76 -26.71
N HIS A 14 1.95 -5.59 -26.85
CA HIS A 14 0.76 -5.23 -27.64
C HIS A 14 -0.10 -4.15 -26.97
N VAL A 15 -0.17 -4.20 -25.64
CA VAL A 15 -0.92 -3.28 -24.80
C VAL A 15 -0.30 -1.88 -24.87
N GLU A 16 1.03 -1.72 -24.95
CA GLU A 16 1.68 -0.39 -24.95
C GLU A 16 1.25 0.54 -26.10
N TYR A 17 0.83 0.01 -27.24
CA TYR A 17 0.57 0.80 -28.45
C TYR A 17 -0.89 0.86 -28.90
N HIS A 18 -1.80 0.16 -28.21
CA HIS A 18 -3.20 0.09 -28.60
C HIS A 18 -4.15 0.30 -27.41
N LEU A 19 -5.33 0.87 -27.69
CA LEU A 19 -6.45 0.87 -26.75
C LEU A 19 -6.85 -0.57 -26.46
N LEU A 20 -6.98 -0.89 -25.18
CA LEU A 20 -7.35 -2.24 -24.77
C LEU A 20 -8.86 -2.45 -24.87
N SER A 21 -9.26 -3.56 -25.49
CA SER A 21 -10.65 -4.00 -25.45
C SER A 21 -10.95 -4.69 -24.11
N GLN A 22 -12.21 -4.62 -23.66
CA GLN A 22 -12.67 -5.29 -22.44
C GLN A 22 -12.39 -6.81 -22.45
N ASN A 23 -12.39 -7.46 -23.62
CA ASN A 23 -12.06 -8.88 -23.75
C ASN A 23 -10.61 -9.21 -23.30
N ILE A 24 -9.67 -8.29 -23.52
CA ILE A 24 -8.28 -8.45 -23.07
C ILE A 24 -8.19 -8.26 -21.56
N VAL A 25 -8.97 -7.32 -21.01
CA VAL A 25 -9.09 -7.09 -19.56
C VAL A 25 -9.58 -8.37 -18.88
N ASP A 26 -10.69 -8.94 -19.34
CA ASP A 26 -11.27 -10.16 -18.78
C ASP A 26 -10.28 -11.34 -18.81
N MET A 27 -9.46 -11.44 -19.85
CA MET A 27 -8.40 -12.46 -19.94
C MET A 27 -7.30 -12.21 -18.90
N VAL A 28 -6.82 -10.98 -18.77
CA VAL A 28 -5.80 -10.60 -17.78
C VAL A 28 -6.29 -10.85 -16.35
N GLU A 29 -7.54 -10.52 -16.05
CA GLU A 29 -8.16 -10.77 -14.74
C GLU A 29 -8.21 -12.26 -14.39
N ARG A 30 -8.55 -13.12 -15.36
CA ARG A 30 -8.51 -14.58 -15.18
C ARG A 30 -7.11 -15.11 -14.92
N ILE A 31 -6.09 -14.53 -15.55
CA ILE A 31 -4.69 -14.93 -15.37
C ILE A 31 -4.17 -14.45 -14.00
N LEU A 32 -4.51 -13.23 -13.58
CA LEU A 32 -4.09 -12.66 -12.29
C LEU A 32 -4.50 -13.56 -11.11
N GLN A 33 -5.67 -14.19 -11.22
CA GLN A 33 -6.19 -15.11 -10.20
C GLN A 33 -5.41 -16.42 -10.07
N ASN A 34 -4.56 -16.77 -11.04
CA ASN A 34 -4.01 -18.12 -11.19
C ASN A 34 -2.47 -18.22 -11.34
N ARG A 35 -1.68 -17.13 -11.28
CA ARG A 35 -0.26 -17.16 -11.71
C ARG A 35 0.76 -16.38 -10.88
N SER A 36 2.04 -16.75 -11.11
CA SER A 36 3.31 -16.23 -10.56
C SER A 36 3.73 -14.84 -11.05
N ASP A 37 3.27 -14.40 -12.24
CA ASP A 37 3.74 -13.17 -12.91
C ASP A 37 2.86 -11.96 -12.61
N GLN A 38 2.52 -11.76 -11.32
CA GLN A 38 1.58 -10.74 -10.88
C GLN A 38 2.02 -9.32 -11.23
N ASP A 39 3.33 -9.03 -11.23
CA ASP A 39 3.84 -7.67 -11.47
C ASP A 39 3.56 -7.17 -12.90
N THR A 40 3.73 -8.02 -13.92
CA THR A 40 3.44 -7.68 -15.32
C THR A 40 1.94 -7.53 -15.55
N LEU A 41 1.13 -8.41 -14.95
CA LEU A 41 -0.33 -8.36 -15.07
C LEU A 41 -0.92 -7.10 -14.43
N ILE A 42 -0.39 -6.67 -13.27
CA ILE A 42 -0.80 -5.40 -12.65
C ILE A 42 -0.45 -4.21 -13.55
N GLN A 43 0.70 -4.22 -14.23
CA GLN A 43 1.05 -3.14 -15.17
C GLN A 43 0.07 -3.05 -16.34
N ILE A 44 -0.36 -4.21 -16.87
CA ILE A 44 -1.39 -4.26 -17.91
C ILE A 44 -2.70 -3.69 -17.37
N LEU A 45 -3.16 -4.15 -16.19
CA LEU A 45 -4.39 -3.63 -15.56
C LEU A 45 -4.32 -2.13 -15.27
N ARG A 46 -3.15 -1.59 -14.90
CA ARG A 46 -2.93 -0.15 -14.75
C ARG A 46 -3.23 0.60 -16.04
N LYS A 47 -2.75 0.07 -17.17
CA LYS A 47 -3.05 0.66 -18.48
C LYS A 47 -4.53 0.51 -18.82
N CYS A 48 -5.16 -0.64 -18.57
CA CYS A 48 -6.61 -0.82 -18.74
C CYS A 48 -7.40 0.25 -17.97
N ALA A 49 -7.06 0.47 -16.69
CA ALA A 49 -7.71 1.44 -15.84
C ALA A 49 -7.50 2.88 -16.34
N PHE A 50 -6.31 3.20 -16.86
CA PHE A 50 -6.03 4.48 -17.51
C PHE A 50 -6.87 4.69 -18.77
N ASP A 51 -7.02 3.65 -19.59
CA ASP A 51 -7.84 3.62 -20.80
C ASP A 51 -9.36 3.48 -20.50
N GLN A 52 -9.76 3.69 -19.24
CA GLN A 52 -11.16 3.70 -18.77
C GLN A 52 -11.89 2.34 -18.90
N CYS A 53 -11.16 1.24 -18.94
CA CYS A 53 -11.76 -0.08 -18.86
C CYS A 53 -12.33 -0.35 -17.46
N ILE A 54 -13.37 -1.18 -17.41
CA ILE A 54 -14.03 -1.59 -16.17
C ILE A 54 -13.34 -2.85 -15.64
N LEU A 55 -12.84 -2.77 -14.41
CA LEU A 55 -12.29 -3.91 -13.69
C LEU A 55 -13.38 -4.57 -12.83
N THR A 56 -13.40 -5.89 -12.78
CA THR A 56 -14.40 -6.59 -11.94
C THR A 56 -14.13 -6.37 -10.46
N GLU A 57 -15.18 -6.39 -9.63
CA GLU A 57 -15.06 -6.28 -8.17
C GLU A 57 -14.09 -7.31 -7.60
N LYS A 58 -14.12 -8.55 -8.12
CA LYS A 58 -13.18 -9.61 -7.72
C LYS A 58 -11.72 -9.22 -7.98
N THR A 59 -11.45 -8.57 -9.11
CA THR A 59 -10.11 -8.06 -9.44
C THR A 59 -9.71 -6.92 -8.51
N LEU A 60 -10.62 -6.00 -8.19
CA LEU A 60 -10.36 -4.92 -7.24
C LEU A 60 -10.04 -5.44 -5.84
N ILE A 61 -10.77 -6.45 -5.36
CA ILE A 61 -10.50 -7.12 -4.09
C ILE A 61 -9.14 -7.85 -4.13
N THR A 62 -8.84 -8.51 -5.24
CA THR A 62 -7.55 -9.19 -5.45
C THR A 62 -6.40 -8.18 -5.38
N LEU A 63 -6.53 -7.05 -6.06
CA LEU A 63 -5.56 -5.95 -6.03
C LEU A 63 -5.41 -5.38 -4.61
N SER A 64 -6.51 -5.19 -3.87
CA SER A 64 -6.43 -4.72 -2.48
C SER A 64 -5.72 -5.70 -1.56
N ASN A 65 -5.94 -7.01 -1.72
CA ASN A 65 -5.24 -8.03 -0.93
C ASN A 65 -3.74 -8.03 -1.25
N LEU A 66 -3.39 -7.94 -2.54
CA LEU A 66 -1.99 -7.82 -2.97
C LEU A 66 -1.34 -6.55 -2.45
N LEU A 67 -2.05 -5.42 -2.42
CA LEU A 67 -1.55 -4.17 -1.84
C LEU A 67 -1.35 -4.28 -0.33
N PHE A 68 -2.28 -4.95 0.36
CA PHE A 68 -2.23 -5.16 1.81
C PHE A 68 -0.98 -5.97 2.22
N GLU A 69 -0.68 -7.03 1.47
CA GLU A 69 0.43 -7.94 1.75
C GLU A 69 1.78 -7.42 1.23
N SER A 70 1.79 -6.66 0.14
CA SER A 70 3.02 -6.31 -0.57
C SER A 70 3.96 -5.45 0.27
N THR A 71 5.22 -5.86 0.30
CA THR A 71 6.35 -5.08 0.84
C THR A 71 7.18 -4.41 -0.27
N LYS A 72 6.95 -4.78 -1.55
CA LYS A 72 7.68 -4.25 -2.70
C LYS A 72 7.08 -2.93 -3.16
N GLU A 73 7.85 -1.84 -3.05
CA GLU A 73 7.40 -0.48 -3.36
C GLU A 73 6.88 -0.34 -4.80
N ILE A 74 7.58 -0.88 -5.80
CA ILE A 74 7.18 -0.82 -7.21
C ILE A 74 5.80 -1.47 -7.43
N ARG A 75 5.58 -2.67 -6.87
CA ARG A 75 4.30 -3.37 -6.96
C ARG A 75 3.18 -2.56 -6.32
N ARG A 76 3.41 -2.03 -5.11
CA ARG A 76 2.43 -1.21 -4.40
C ARG A 76 2.04 0.03 -5.19
N ASN A 77 3.03 0.75 -5.72
CA ASN A 77 2.79 1.95 -6.52
C ASN A 77 1.95 1.63 -7.77
N ASN A 78 2.24 0.51 -8.45
CA ASN A 78 1.43 0.08 -9.59
C ASN A 78 -0.01 -0.25 -9.20
N ILE A 79 -0.22 -0.94 -8.08
CA ILE A 79 -1.57 -1.25 -7.60
C ILE A 79 -2.32 0.03 -7.21
N ILE A 80 -1.71 0.91 -6.42
CA ILE A 80 -2.32 2.19 -5.99
C ILE A 80 -2.75 2.99 -7.22
N LEU A 81 -1.86 3.18 -8.20
CA LEU A 81 -2.19 3.89 -9.44
C LEU A 81 -3.33 3.21 -10.22
N THR A 82 -3.33 1.88 -10.30
CA THR A 82 -4.40 1.13 -10.97
C THR A 82 -5.75 1.42 -10.31
N LEU A 83 -5.81 1.35 -8.98
CA LEU A 83 -7.04 1.58 -8.23
C LEU A 83 -7.47 3.06 -8.29
N GLU A 84 -6.53 4.02 -8.19
CA GLU A 84 -6.81 5.46 -8.34
C GLU A 84 -7.36 5.81 -9.73
N PHE A 85 -6.81 5.21 -10.80
CA PHE A 85 -7.38 5.39 -12.14
C PHE A 85 -8.77 4.76 -12.24
N THR A 86 -8.96 3.61 -11.61
CA THR A 86 -10.24 2.92 -11.63
C THR A 86 -11.32 3.69 -10.88
N ASP A 87 -11.00 4.32 -9.74
CA ASP A 87 -11.94 5.15 -8.96
C ASP A 87 -12.54 6.33 -9.76
N ARG A 88 -11.78 6.84 -10.75
CA ARG A 88 -12.26 7.90 -11.65
C ARG A 88 -13.32 7.41 -12.64
N ASN A 89 -13.32 6.11 -12.94
CA ASN A 89 -14.12 5.50 -14.00
C ASN A 89 -15.26 4.62 -13.44
N GLN A 90 -15.13 4.13 -12.21
CA GLN A 90 -16.15 3.35 -11.50
C GLN A 90 -16.00 3.45 -9.99
N GLN A 91 -17.11 3.25 -9.27
CA GLN A 91 -17.10 3.25 -7.81
C GLN A 91 -16.32 2.05 -7.27
N LEU A 92 -15.30 2.31 -6.44
CA LEU A 92 -14.56 1.25 -5.78
C LEU A 92 -15.34 0.65 -4.60
N PRO A 93 -15.19 -0.67 -4.34
CA PRO A 93 -15.70 -1.29 -3.12
C PRO A 93 -15.15 -0.60 -1.87
N GLU A 94 -15.96 -0.52 -0.82
CA GLU A 94 -15.62 0.23 0.41
C GLU A 94 -14.28 -0.21 1.02
N VAL A 95 -14.00 -1.52 1.02
CA VAL A 95 -12.74 -2.08 1.53
C VAL A 95 -11.51 -1.55 0.78
N VAL A 96 -11.63 -1.41 -0.55
CA VAL A 96 -10.55 -0.90 -1.42
C VAL A 96 -10.37 0.60 -1.18
N ASN A 97 -11.48 1.34 -1.10
CA ASN A 97 -11.49 2.77 -0.82
C ASN A 97 -10.86 3.11 0.53
N ASN A 98 -11.21 2.34 1.58
CA ASN A 98 -10.62 2.52 2.90
C ASN A 98 -9.11 2.25 2.89
N LEU A 99 -8.66 1.21 2.18
CA LEU A 99 -7.24 0.93 2.02
C LEU A 99 -6.49 2.07 1.32
N LEU A 100 -7.02 2.60 0.22
CA LEU A 100 -6.44 3.74 -0.49
C LEU A 100 -6.38 5.01 0.38
N LYS A 101 -7.41 5.27 1.19
CA LYS A 101 -7.39 6.40 2.13
C LYS A 101 -6.24 6.29 3.13
N PHE A 102 -5.99 5.10 3.68
CA PHE A 102 -4.88 4.90 4.62
C PHE A 102 -3.52 5.08 3.94
N GLU A 103 -3.37 4.60 2.70
CA GLU A 103 -2.17 4.83 1.90
C GLU A 103 -1.93 6.32 1.64
N TYR A 104 -2.99 7.06 1.32
CA TYR A 104 -2.95 8.51 1.16
C TYR A 104 -2.54 9.23 2.45
N TYR A 105 -3.09 8.86 3.61
CA TYR A 105 -2.70 9.46 4.88
C TYR A 105 -1.23 9.20 5.22
N VAL A 106 -0.72 7.99 4.99
CA VAL A 106 0.72 7.70 5.18
C VAL A 106 1.59 8.52 4.23
N LYS A 107 1.14 8.75 2.99
CA LYS A 107 1.83 9.62 2.04
C LYS A 107 1.91 11.06 2.54
N ILE A 108 0.82 11.60 3.07
CA ILE A 108 0.83 12.93 3.72
C ILE A 108 1.79 12.94 4.89
N LEU A 109 1.72 11.95 5.78
CA LEU A 109 2.62 11.85 6.93
C LEU A 109 4.08 11.84 6.49
N THR A 110 4.43 11.08 5.46
CA THR A 110 5.82 10.93 5.04
C THR A 110 6.35 12.19 4.35
N ASN A 111 5.52 12.86 3.54
CA ASN A 111 5.99 13.86 2.59
C ASN A 111 5.55 15.29 2.87
N SER A 112 4.51 15.52 3.68
CA SER A 112 4.00 16.89 3.89
C SER A 112 4.91 17.68 4.82
N VAL A 113 5.24 18.89 4.36
CA VAL A 113 5.91 19.94 5.13
C VAL A 113 4.93 20.76 5.97
N CYS A 114 3.61 20.63 5.71
CA CYS A 114 2.56 21.30 6.46
C CYS A 114 2.23 20.48 7.72
N GLU A 115 2.58 21.00 8.89
CA GLU A 115 2.37 20.30 10.17
C GLU A 115 0.90 19.98 10.45
N ASN A 116 -0.03 20.86 10.03
CA ASN A 116 -1.46 20.65 10.22
C ASN A 116 -1.99 19.48 9.37
N GLU A 117 -1.55 19.35 8.12
CA GLU A 117 -1.93 18.22 7.26
C GLU A 117 -1.37 16.91 7.78
N ALA A 118 -0.09 16.91 8.20
CA ALA A 118 0.53 15.74 8.80
C ALA A 118 -0.21 15.32 10.08
N LYS A 119 -0.55 16.27 10.96
CA LYS A 119 -1.31 16.00 12.18
C LYS A 119 -2.72 15.46 11.88
N TYR A 120 -3.38 16.00 10.86
CA TYR A 120 -4.67 15.48 10.41
C TYR A 120 -4.54 14.02 9.93
N ALA A 121 -3.55 13.72 9.08
CA ALA A 121 -3.30 12.36 8.59
C ALA A 121 -2.97 11.38 9.74
N GLU A 122 -2.19 11.81 10.72
CA GLU A 122 -1.92 11.04 11.95
C GLU A 122 -3.22 10.72 12.69
N GLN A 123 -4.06 11.72 12.93
CA GLN A 123 -5.34 11.56 13.62
C GLN A 123 -6.27 10.60 12.89
N GLN A 124 -6.36 10.68 11.56
CA GLN A 124 -7.19 9.77 10.77
C GLN A 124 -6.69 8.32 10.87
N LEU A 125 -5.39 8.07 10.80
CA LEU A 125 -4.82 6.73 10.97
C LEU A 125 -4.98 6.22 12.41
N ASN A 126 -4.82 7.08 13.41
CA ASN A 126 -5.03 6.74 14.80
C ASN A 126 -6.51 6.36 15.06
N MET A 127 -7.47 7.14 14.56
CA MET A 127 -8.89 6.82 14.67
C MET A 127 -9.24 5.52 13.93
N ALA A 128 -8.71 5.30 12.73
CA ALA A 128 -8.94 4.08 11.98
C ALA A 128 -8.45 2.85 12.75
N THR A 129 -7.23 2.89 13.26
CA THR A 129 -6.66 1.78 14.04
C THR A 129 -7.34 1.63 15.40
N LEU A 130 -7.78 2.71 16.05
CA LEU A 130 -8.59 2.62 17.28
C LEU A 130 -9.91 1.87 17.03
N ASN A 131 -10.48 2.03 15.82
CA ASN A 131 -11.71 1.35 15.39
C ASN A 131 -11.48 -0.07 14.82
N GLY A 132 -10.36 -0.70 15.16
CA GLY A 132 -10.09 -2.08 14.75
C GLY A 132 -9.58 -2.25 13.32
N LYS A 133 -9.32 -1.16 12.57
CA LYS A 133 -8.84 -1.28 11.18
C LYS A 133 -7.37 -1.70 11.16
N GLN A 134 -7.08 -2.71 10.35
CA GLN A 134 -5.73 -3.17 10.08
C GLN A 134 -5.05 -2.29 9.02
N LEU A 135 -3.72 -2.22 9.08
CA LEU A 135 -2.90 -1.45 8.16
C LEU A 135 -2.12 -2.38 7.23
N SER A 136 -1.89 -1.98 5.97
CA SER A 136 -1.07 -2.78 5.05
C SER A 136 0.38 -2.90 5.54
N ASN A 137 1.08 -3.95 5.13
CA ASN A 137 2.51 -4.11 5.41
C ASN A 137 3.34 -2.91 4.95
N GLY A 138 2.97 -2.34 3.81
CA GLY A 138 3.62 -1.14 3.29
C GLY A 138 3.39 0.10 4.15
N ILE A 139 2.18 0.31 4.68
CA ILE A 139 1.89 1.38 5.65
C ILE A 139 2.71 1.18 6.91
N LEU A 140 2.73 -0.02 7.48
CA LEU A 140 3.50 -0.32 8.68
C LEU A 140 5.01 -0.06 8.48
N ASN A 141 5.56 -0.41 7.31
CA ASN A 141 6.95 -0.11 6.97
C ASN A 141 7.21 1.39 6.79
N SER A 142 6.25 2.16 6.27
CA SER A 142 6.38 3.62 6.22
C SER A 142 6.35 4.25 7.62
N LEU A 143 5.44 3.78 8.49
CA LEU A 143 5.38 4.22 9.89
C LEU A 143 6.67 3.90 10.65
N GLN A 144 7.30 2.74 10.37
CA GLN A 144 8.60 2.38 10.92
C GLN A 144 9.65 3.47 10.69
N ARG A 145 9.73 4.01 9.47
CA ARG A 145 10.70 5.06 9.11
C ARG A 145 10.46 6.35 9.90
N LEU A 146 9.20 6.60 10.29
CA LEU A 146 8.79 7.77 11.05
C LEU A 146 8.98 7.61 12.58
N LEU A 147 9.31 6.41 13.08
CA LEU A 147 9.55 6.20 14.52
C LEU A 147 10.70 7.06 15.06
N PHE A 148 11.70 7.34 14.25
CA PHE A 148 12.87 8.13 14.64
C PHE A 148 12.66 9.65 14.44
N ASP A 149 11.50 10.06 13.91
CA ASP A 149 11.14 11.47 13.84
C ASP A 149 10.65 11.95 15.22
N SER A 150 11.46 12.80 15.85
CA SER A 150 11.18 13.36 17.18
C SER A 150 9.82 14.06 17.29
N LYS A 151 9.30 14.65 16.21
CA LYS A 151 8.02 15.37 16.22
C LYS A 151 6.81 14.43 16.19
N ARG A 152 6.99 13.23 15.63
CA ARG A 152 5.88 12.32 15.27
C ARG A 152 5.89 11.02 16.05
N VAL A 153 7.03 10.65 16.64
CA VAL A 153 7.23 9.38 17.36
C VAL A 153 6.07 9.02 18.29
N THR A 154 5.54 9.95 19.07
CA THR A 154 4.45 9.67 20.01
C THR A 154 3.17 9.25 19.29
N GLY A 155 2.78 9.97 18.23
CA GLY A 155 1.61 9.64 17.43
C GLY A 155 1.77 8.31 16.68
N ILE A 156 2.95 8.08 16.10
CA ILE A 156 3.27 6.81 15.44
C ILE A 156 3.21 5.63 16.43
N LEU A 157 3.76 5.78 17.63
CA LEU A 157 3.70 4.76 18.68
C LEU A 157 2.25 4.43 19.05
N GLN A 158 1.38 5.44 19.18
CA GLN A 158 -0.03 5.21 19.48
C GLN A 158 -0.72 4.39 18.38
N ILE A 159 -0.46 4.71 17.11
CA ILE A 159 -0.99 3.94 15.97
C ILE A 159 -0.52 2.48 16.05
N LEU A 160 0.78 2.24 16.30
CA LEU A 160 1.32 0.88 16.40
C LEU A 160 0.76 0.10 17.60
N ILE A 161 0.52 0.76 18.73
CA ILE A 161 -0.14 0.15 19.90
C ILE A 161 -1.56 -0.28 19.56
N ASN A 162 -2.32 0.56 18.84
CA ASN A 162 -3.68 0.17 18.42
C ASN A 162 -3.63 -1.03 17.47
N VAL A 163 -2.70 -1.03 16.50
CA VAL A 163 -2.48 -2.15 15.57
C VAL A 163 -2.24 -3.47 16.30
N THR A 164 -1.33 -3.49 17.29
CA THR A 164 -1.05 -4.71 18.06
C THR A 164 -2.21 -5.11 18.97
N THR A 165 -2.90 -4.14 19.56
CA THR A 165 -4.10 -4.39 20.39
C THR A 165 -5.23 -5.03 19.58
N ASN A 166 -5.33 -4.71 18.29
CA ASN A 166 -6.27 -5.33 17.35
C ASN A 166 -5.84 -6.73 16.88
N GLY A 167 -4.75 -7.28 17.40
CA GLY A 167 -4.23 -8.60 17.04
C GLY A 167 -3.45 -8.65 15.73
N GLN A 168 -3.11 -7.50 15.14
CA GLN A 168 -2.23 -7.46 13.97
C GLN A 168 -0.77 -7.56 14.42
N ASN A 169 -0.05 -8.58 13.93
CA ASN A 169 1.36 -8.76 14.24
C ASN A 169 2.23 -7.73 13.52
N LEU A 170 3.14 -7.11 14.27
CA LEU A 170 4.22 -6.31 13.68
C LEU A 170 5.33 -7.24 13.18
N ASN A 171 5.95 -6.86 12.06
CA ASN A 171 7.11 -7.61 11.58
C ASN A 171 8.34 -7.37 12.48
N ASN A 172 9.32 -8.28 12.41
CA ASN A 172 10.53 -8.21 13.24
C ASN A 172 11.34 -6.93 13.00
N SER A 173 11.29 -6.37 11.78
CA SER A 173 11.96 -5.10 11.46
C SER A 173 11.43 -3.96 12.34
N ILE A 174 10.11 -3.84 12.45
CA ILE A 174 9.45 -2.82 13.29
C ILE A 174 9.75 -3.07 14.77
N ILE A 175 9.67 -4.32 15.22
CA ILE A 175 9.97 -4.68 16.62
C ILE A 175 11.41 -4.30 17.00
N ASN A 176 12.36 -4.56 16.11
CA ASN A 176 13.76 -4.16 16.30
C ASN A 176 13.90 -2.63 16.37
N SER A 177 13.28 -1.89 15.46
CA SER A 177 13.31 -0.42 15.50
C SER A 177 12.68 0.16 16.77
N LEU A 178 11.60 -0.44 17.29
CA LEU A 178 11.02 -0.05 18.57
C LEU A 178 12.01 -0.30 19.71
N SER A 179 12.66 -1.46 19.73
CA SER A 179 13.68 -1.81 20.74
C SER A 179 14.85 -0.83 20.72
N ASP A 180 15.35 -0.48 19.53
CA ASP A 180 16.42 0.51 19.35
C ASP A 180 16.01 1.90 19.83
N LEU A 181 14.76 2.30 19.56
CA LEU A 181 14.21 3.57 20.02
C LEU A 181 14.14 3.65 21.55
N PHE A 182 13.72 2.56 22.21
CA PHE A 182 13.75 2.48 23.67
C PHE A 182 15.18 2.59 24.19
N LEU A 183 16.12 1.78 23.67
CA LEU A 183 17.52 1.82 24.10
C LEU A 183 18.15 3.20 23.94
N THR A 184 17.95 3.86 22.80
CA THR A 184 18.51 5.21 22.55
C THR A 184 17.90 6.30 23.43
N LYS A 185 16.60 6.23 23.73
CA LYS A 185 15.96 7.17 24.69
C LYS A 185 16.37 6.87 26.14
N SER A 186 16.50 5.61 26.52
CA SER A 186 17.02 5.18 27.82
C SER A 186 18.47 5.62 28.05
N ILE A 187 19.32 5.51 27.03
CA ILE A 187 20.71 5.97 27.10
C ILE A 187 20.80 7.50 27.23
N LYS A 188 19.90 8.25 26.57
CA LYS A 188 19.82 9.70 26.78
C LYS A 188 19.45 10.05 28.22
N LEU A 189 18.53 9.32 28.85
CA LEU A 189 18.19 9.51 30.27
C LEU A 189 19.36 9.18 31.21
N ILE A 190 20.13 8.12 30.94
CA ILE A 190 21.29 7.74 31.76
C ILE A 190 22.44 8.75 31.66
N LYS A 191 22.63 9.40 30.51
CA LYS A 191 23.66 10.44 30.34
C LYS A 191 23.36 11.76 31.10
N PHE A 192 22.17 11.90 31.68
CA PHE A 192 21.78 13.06 32.48
C PHE A 192 21.73 12.78 34.00
N ILE A 193 22.09 11.57 34.43
CA ILE A 193 22.26 11.18 35.85
C ILE A 193 23.76 11.15 36.15
#